data_AF-A0A356J928-F1
#
_entry.id   AF-A0A356J928-F1
#
_cell.length_a   1.000
_cell.length_b   1.000
_cell.length_c   1.000
_cell.angle_alpha   90.00
_cell.angle_beta   90.00
_cell.angle_gamma   90.00
#
_symmetry.space_group_name_H-M   'P 1'
#
loop_
_entity.id
_entity.type
_entity.pdbx_description
1 polymer ?
#
loop_
_entity_poly.entity_id
_entity_poly.type
_entity_poly.pdbx_seq_one_letter_code
_entity_poly.pdbx_strand_id
1 'polypeptide(L)'
;MKNGRGGIGVIAFIVVVIVISAGVFGWMFVNQKKVPATSQPIQKTCTEEARICLDGSYIGRTGPNCEFAPCPGGGYGDGGFGSPRMCTMEAKLCPDGSYVGRTGPNCEFSPCQNSEKGAMSMYRNERLGFEMKIPQEIDGIKFKTVESGNVILFGLDGTPAYKEAIGRINGVENDFEKVKGVSWAMLIKKVSNDSELDVFIKNRYGNGCELGGKELDPVSGLFDIRIKPIDPGAEPGEFGSCFLNWALFLKYSPEKNSVASVDLGQAVSFSSAKDSTVDYDSEMVKSFRFIK
;
A
#
# COMPACT_ATOMS: atom_id res chain seq x y z
N MET A 1 30.29 48.12 -63.19
CA MET A 1 31.45 47.96 -62.29
C MET A 1 30.88 47.61 -60.91
N LYS A 2 30.86 46.33 -60.52
CA LYS A 2 31.78 45.71 -59.53
C LYS A 2 32.08 46.59 -58.32
N ASN A 3 31.76 46.07 -57.14
CA ASN A 3 32.57 46.08 -55.92
C ASN A 3 31.97 44.96 -55.02
N GLY A 4 32.45 43.73 -54.95
CA GLY A 4 33.84 43.25 -54.99
C GLY A 4 34.45 43.06 -53.58
N ARG A 5 33.66 43.13 -52.51
CA ARG A 5 34.17 43.12 -51.11
C ARG A 5 33.77 41.92 -50.24
N GLY A 6 32.88 41.04 -50.68
CA GLY A 6 32.41 39.89 -49.87
C GLY A 6 33.27 38.63 -49.93
N GLY A 7 33.98 38.39 -51.04
CA GLY A 7 34.67 37.10 -51.25
C GLY A 7 35.97 36.94 -50.48
N ILE A 8 36.71 38.03 -50.26
CA ILE A 8 38.05 37.98 -49.65
C ILE A 8 37.96 37.60 -48.16
N GLY A 9 36.95 38.09 -47.43
CA GLY A 9 36.75 37.77 -46.02
C GLY A 9 36.40 36.29 -45.79
N VAL A 10 35.59 35.71 -46.67
CA VAL A 10 35.18 34.29 -46.57
C VAL A 10 36.35 33.37 -46.89
N ILE A 11 37.14 33.69 -47.93
CA ILE A 11 38.32 32.90 -48.30
C ILE A 11 39.38 32.97 -47.18
N ALA A 12 39.61 34.14 -46.59
CA ALA A 12 40.55 34.29 -45.47
C ALA A 12 40.14 33.46 -44.25
N PHE A 13 38.84 33.43 -43.92
CA PHE A 13 38.32 32.62 -42.80
C PHE A 13 38.50 31.11 -43.04
N ILE A 14 38.20 30.63 -44.25
CA ILE A 14 38.37 29.21 -44.61
C ILE A 14 39.84 28.79 -44.52
N VAL A 15 40.78 29.62 -44.99
CA VAL A 15 42.21 29.32 -44.92
C VAL A 15 42.69 29.22 -43.46
N VAL A 16 42.23 30.11 -42.58
CA VAL A 16 42.58 30.06 -41.15
C VAL A 16 42.07 28.77 -40.49
N VAL A 17 40.84 28.35 -40.79
CA VAL A 17 40.26 27.12 -40.24
C VAL A 17 41.03 25.88 -40.71
N ILE A 18 41.47 25.84 -41.98
CA ILE A 18 42.26 24.72 -42.52
C ILE A 18 43.65 24.64 -41.87
N VAL A 19 44.30 25.78 -41.61
CA VAL A 19 45.62 25.80 -40.95
C VAL A 19 45.51 25.32 -39.50
N ILE A 20 44.45 25.72 -38.78
CA ILE A 20 44.22 25.29 -37.41
C ILE A 20 43.92 23.79 -37.36
N SER A 21 43.07 23.27 -38.26
CA SER A 21 42.73 21.85 -38.28
C SER A 21 43.93 20.97 -38.65
N ALA A 22 44.77 21.39 -39.60
CA ALA A 22 46.02 20.69 -39.92
C ALA A 22 47.02 20.69 -38.75
N GLY A 23 47.11 21.79 -37.98
CA GLY A 23 47.96 21.87 -36.80
C GLY A 23 47.52 20.92 -35.68
N VAL A 24 46.22 20.85 -35.39
CA VAL A 24 45.65 19.94 -34.38
C VAL A 24 45.82 18.48 -34.81
N PHE A 25 45.57 18.18 -36.09
CA PHE A 25 45.70 16.82 -36.62
C PHE A 25 47.16 16.35 -36.63
N GLY A 26 48.10 17.23 -36.99
CA GLY A 26 49.53 16.95 -36.90
C GLY A 26 49.99 16.69 -35.46
N TRP A 27 49.52 17.48 -34.49
CA TRP A 27 49.85 17.28 -33.08
C TRP A 27 49.31 15.95 -32.51
N MET A 28 48.10 15.54 -32.92
CA MET A 28 47.54 14.24 -32.54
C MET A 28 48.32 13.06 -33.13
N PHE A 29 48.84 13.18 -34.36
CA PHE A 29 49.62 12.11 -35.00
C PHE A 29 51.05 11.99 -34.45
N VAL A 30 51.69 13.10 -34.06
CA VAL A 30 53.06 13.07 -33.50
C VAL A 30 53.08 12.47 -32.08
N ASN A 31 51.98 12.57 -31.32
CA ASN A 31 51.89 12.07 -29.95
C ASN A 31 51.44 10.60 -29.82
N GLN A 32 51.34 9.85 -30.92
CA GLN A 32 51.19 8.39 -30.84
C GLN A 32 52.50 7.74 -30.37
N LYS A 33 52.66 7.66 -29.04
CA LYS A 33 53.68 6.83 -28.39
C LYS A 33 53.48 5.38 -28.88
N LYS A 34 54.44 4.86 -29.65
CA LYS A 34 54.52 3.43 -29.98
C LYS A 34 54.63 2.65 -28.67
N VAL A 35 53.57 1.94 -28.30
CA VAL A 35 53.60 1.01 -27.16
C VAL A 35 54.53 -0.15 -27.55
N PRO A 36 55.62 -0.41 -26.82
CA PRO A 36 56.47 -1.56 -27.11
C PRO A 36 55.70 -2.84 -26.81
N ALA A 37 55.69 -3.77 -27.77
CA ALA A 37 55.13 -5.09 -27.60
C ALA A 37 56.00 -5.89 -26.61
N THR A 38 55.61 -5.87 -25.34
CA THR A 38 56.18 -6.74 -24.31
C THR A 38 55.49 -8.10 -24.40
N SER A 39 56.19 -9.09 -24.95
CA SER A 39 55.78 -10.49 -24.87
C SER A 39 55.95 -10.99 -23.43
N GLN A 40 54.87 -10.98 -22.65
CA GLN A 40 54.82 -11.63 -21.35
C GLN A 40 54.25 -13.06 -21.47
N PRO A 41 54.70 -13.99 -20.61
CA PRO A 41 54.23 -15.38 -20.64
C PRO A 41 52.72 -15.43 -20.45
N ILE A 42 52.05 -16.36 -21.13
CA ILE A 42 50.60 -16.61 -21.05
C ILE A 42 50.24 -16.90 -19.59
N GLN A 43 49.83 -15.87 -18.85
CA GLN A 43 49.21 -16.04 -17.54
C GLN A 43 47.83 -16.63 -17.83
N LYS A 44 47.73 -17.95 -17.59
CA LYS A 44 46.47 -18.69 -17.65
C LYS A 44 45.51 -18.01 -16.67
N THR A 45 44.55 -17.26 -17.18
CA THR A 45 43.57 -16.57 -16.34
C THR A 45 42.64 -17.65 -15.79
N CYS A 46 42.52 -17.72 -14.47
CA CYS A 46 41.54 -18.61 -13.86
C CYS A 46 40.15 -17.97 -13.95
N THR A 47 39.12 -18.80 -14.01
CA THR A 47 37.74 -18.33 -13.94
C THR A 47 37.48 -17.67 -12.57
N GLU A 48 36.69 -16.59 -12.54
CA GLU A 48 36.33 -15.84 -11.33
C GLU A 48 35.27 -16.58 -10.49
N GLU A 49 35.49 -17.86 -10.22
CA GLU A 49 34.64 -18.67 -9.37
C GLU A 49 35.13 -18.56 -7.92
N ALA A 50 34.20 -18.36 -6.99
CA ALA A 50 34.46 -18.35 -5.56
C ALA A 50 33.73 -19.52 -4.86
N ARG A 51 34.41 -20.15 -3.89
CA ARG A 51 33.78 -21.07 -2.94
C ARG A 51 33.71 -20.42 -1.57
N ILE A 52 32.62 -20.71 -0.86
CA ILE A 52 32.41 -20.25 0.51
C ILE A 52 32.97 -21.29 1.48
N CYS A 53 33.80 -20.83 2.41
CA CYS A 53 34.33 -21.62 3.52
C CYS A 53 33.35 -21.63 4.70
N LEU A 54 33.55 -22.56 5.66
CA LEU A 54 32.70 -22.66 6.85
C LEU A 54 32.72 -21.42 7.74
N ASP A 55 33.80 -20.63 7.70
CA ASP A 55 33.94 -19.35 8.40
C ASP A 55 33.25 -18.18 7.66
N GLY A 56 32.60 -18.45 6.52
CA GLY A 56 31.97 -17.43 5.66
C GLY A 56 32.93 -16.69 4.75
N SER A 57 34.24 -17.01 4.78
CA SER A 57 35.21 -16.44 3.84
C SER A 57 35.02 -17.01 2.43
N TYR A 58 35.51 -16.26 1.43
CA TYR A 58 35.46 -16.65 0.03
C TYR A 58 36.87 -16.95 -0.48
N ILE A 59 37.02 -18.08 -1.16
CA ILE A 59 38.28 -18.51 -1.77
C ILE A 59 38.08 -18.64 -3.28
N GLY A 60 39.03 -18.08 -4.03
CA GLY A 60 39.08 -18.21 -5.48
C GLY A 60 39.98 -19.35 -5.94
N ARG A 61 39.96 -19.60 -7.24
CA ARG A 61 40.95 -20.45 -7.91
C ARG A 61 42.30 -19.74 -7.96
N THR A 62 43.37 -20.42 -7.59
CA THR A 62 44.74 -19.91 -7.60
C THR A 62 45.72 -20.94 -8.15
N GLY A 63 46.94 -20.51 -8.48
CA GLY A 63 48.01 -21.39 -8.97
C GLY A 63 47.91 -21.77 -10.46
N PRO A 64 48.92 -22.48 -10.99
CA PRO A 64 49.05 -22.78 -12.42
C PRO A 64 47.95 -23.71 -12.97
N ASN A 65 47.27 -24.43 -12.08
CA ASN A 65 46.18 -25.36 -12.41
C ASN A 65 44.78 -24.78 -12.13
N CYS A 66 44.66 -23.56 -11.63
CA CYS A 66 43.38 -22.94 -11.26
C CYS A 66 42.56 -23.79 -10.28
N GLU A 67 43.20 -24.27 -9.22
CA GLU A 67 42.56 -25.02 -8.14
C GLU A 67 42.13 -24.06 -7.02
N PHE A 68 41.03 -24.36 -6.33
CA PHE A 68 40.57 -23.54 -5.22
C PHE A 68 41.62 -23.51 -4.10
N ALA A 69 41.94 -22.32 -3.59
CA ALA A 69 42.79 -22.19 -2.41
C ALA A 69 42.17 -22.95 -1.21
N PRO A 70 42.95 -23.55 -0.32
CA PRO A 70 42.40 -24.20 0.87
C PRO A 70 41.71 -23.19 1.79
N CYS A 71 40.60 -23.58 2.42
CA CYS A 71 39.92 -22.76 3.43
C CYS A 71 40.78 -22.60 4.70
N PRO A 72 40.78 -21.41 5.32
CA PRO A 72 41.31 -21.24 6.67
C PRO A 72 40.60 -22.22 7.62
N GLY A 73 41.34 -23.12 8.28
CA GLY A 73 40.76 -24.10 9.21
C GLY A 73 40.27 -25.42 8.59
N GLY A 74 40.52 -25.68 7.30
CA GLY A 74 40.48 -27.04 6.73
C GLY A 74 39.10 -27.63 6.43
N GLY A 75 38.02 -26.86 6.55
CA GLY A 75 36.66 -27.34 6.27
C GLY A 75 36.04 -26.70 5.02
N TYR A 76 35.77 -27.53 4.01
CA TYR A 76 34.79 -27.21 2.97
C TYR A 76 33.43 -27.70 3.44
N GLY A 77 32.38 -26.89 3.27
CA GLY A 77 31.01 -27.21 3.69
C GLY A 77 30.39 -28.35 2.87
N ASP A 78 30.84 -29.58 3.09
CA ASP A 78 30.21 -30.81 2.60
C ASP A 78 29.49 -31.49 3.76
N GLY A 79 28.28 -31.01 4.07
CA GLY A 79 27.15 -31.78 4.63
C GLY A 79 27.30 -32.57 5.94
N GLY A 80 28.45 -32.59 6.62
CA GLY A 80 28.69 -33.43 7.79
C GLY A 80 28.75 -32.65 9.10
N PHE A 81 27.71 -32.79 9.92
CA PHE A 81 27.60 -32.35 11.32
C PHE A 81 27.71 -30.82 11.59
N GLY A 82 26.55 -30.18 11.75
CA GLY A 82 26.40 -28.95 12.54
C GLY A 82 26.22 -27.63 11.79
N SER A 83 26.12 -27.63 10.46
CA SER A 83 25.79 -26.42 9.71
C SER A 83 24.29 -26.09 9.83
N PRO A 84 23.88 -24.82 10.02
CA PRO A 84 22.49 -24.44 9.88
C PRO A 84 22.03 -24.83 8.48
N ARG A 85 21.04 -25.74 8.39
CA ARG A 85 20.36 -26.05 7.13
C ARG A 85 19.92 -24.73 6.53
N MET A 86 20.41 -24.41 5.34
CA MET A 86 19.91 -23.26 4.60
C MET A 86 18.49 -23.59 4.13
N CYS A 87 17.52 -22.88 4.68
CA CYS A 87 16.13 -23.02 4.28
C CYS A 87 15.88 -22.28 2.97
N THR A 88 14.90 -22.75 2.19
CA THR A 88 14.44 -22.06 1.00
C THR A 88 13.87 -20.68 1.38
N MET A 89 14.05 -19.67 0.53
CA MET A 89 13.58 -18.30 0.73
C MET A 89 12.07 -18.14 0.44
N GLU A 90 11.28 -19.16 0.76
CA GLU A 90 9.83 -19.12 0.60
C GLU A 90 9.21 -18.26 1.69
N ALA A 91 8.23 -17.45 1.30
CA ALA A 91 7.45 -16.62 2.21
C ALA A 91 6.01 -17.12 2.26
N LYS A 92 5.46 -17.29 3.47
CA LYS A 92 4.05 -17.61 3.70
C LYS A 92 3.33 -16.34 4.15
N LEU A 93 2.25 -15.99 3.44
CA LEU A 93 1.35 -14.91 3.82
C LEU A 93 0.58 -15.29 5.08
N CYS A 94 0.64 -14.44 6.10
CA CYS A 94 -0.11 -14.56 7.33
C CYS A 94 -1.49 -13.86 7.22
N PRO A 95 -2.49 -14.23 8.05
CA PRO A 95 -3.83 -13.61 8.01
C PRO A 95 -3.85 -12.09 8.24
N ASP A 96 -2.84 -11.57 8.93
CA ASP A 96 -2.58 -10.14 9.16
C ASP A 96 -2.00 -9.42 7.93
N GLY A 97 -1.64 -10.15 6.86
CA GLY A 97 -1.01 -9.62 5.65
C GLY A 97 0.52 -9.59 5.69
N SER A 98 1.16 -10.00 6.79
CA SER A 98 2.62 -10.10 6.89
C SER A 98 3.15 -11.38 6.24
N TYR A 99 4.48 -11.51 6.12
CA TYR A 99 5.12 -12.68 5.52
C TYR A 99 6.11 -13.31 6.49
N VAL A 100 6.04 -14.62 6.66
CA VAL A 100 7.00 -15.41 7.46
C VAL A 100 7.81 -16.33 6.56
N GLY A 101 9.11 -16.45 6.88
CA GLY A 101 10.03 -17.37 6.21
C GLY A 101 10.14 -18.73 6.92
N ARG A 102 10.88 -19.64 6.32
CA ARG A 102 11.26 -20.92 6.94
C ARG A 102 12.43 -20.73 7.91
N THR A 103 12.34 -21.35 9.08
CA THR A 103 13.34 -21.27 10.15
C THR A 103 13.53 -22.61 10.85
N GLY A 104 14.63 -22.74 11.59
CA GLY A 104 14.91 -23.93 12.41
C GLY A 104 15.46 -25.13 11.65
N PRO A 105 15.83 -26.21 12.36
CA PRO A 105 16.52 -27.37 11.79
C PRO A 105 15.68 -28.17 10.78
N ASN A 106 14.35 -28.00 10.81
CA ASN A 106 13.42 -28.64 9.87
C ASN A 106 12.94 -27.72 8.76
N CYS A 107 13.39 -26.46 8.70
CA CYS A 107 12.93 -25.46 7.73
C CYS A 107 11.40 -25.34 7.68
N GLU A 108 10.78 -25.29 8.84
CA GLU A 108 9.35 -25.05 8.99
C GLU A 108 9.09 -23.54 8.96
N PHE A 109 7.95 -23.10 8.42
CA PHE A 109 7.56 -21.69 8.52
C PHE A 109 7.51 -21.27 9.98
N SER A 110 8.12 -20.13 10.31
CA SER A 110 7.91 -19.54 11.63
C SER A 110 6.41 -19.36 11.86
N PRO A 111 5.90 -19.56 13.08
CA PRO A 111 4.52 -19.24 13.37
C PRO A 111 4.25 -17.79 13.00
N CYS A 112 3.09 -17.51 12.41
CA CYS A 112 2.64 -16.13 12.26
C CYS A 112 2.68 -15.51 13.64
N GLN A 113 3.46 -14.44 13.76
CA GLN A 113 3.47 -13.65 14.97
C GLN A 113 2.09 -13.01 15.07
N ASN A 114 1.20 -13.62 15.87
CA ASN A 114 -0.02 -12.96 16.34
C ASN A 114 0.32 -11.81 17.31
N SER A 115 1.57 -11.32 17.32
CA SER A 115 2.01 -10.24 18.18
C SER A 115 1.83 -8.89 17.47
N GLU A 116 0.80 -8.19 17.92
CA GLU A 116 0.89 -6.76 18.28
C GLU A 116 1.09 -5.73 17.16
N LYS A 117 0.75 -6.05 15.91
CA LYS A 117 0.12 -5.02 15.07
C LYS A 117 -1.38 -5.12 15.25
N GLY A 118 -1.89 -4.37 16.22
CA GLY A 118 -3.32 -4.06 16.40
C GLY A 118 -4.25 -5.17 15.94
N ALA A 119 -4.23 -6.32 16.63
CA ALA A 119 -4.78 -7.59 16.15
C ALA A 119 -6.16 -7.41 15.53
N MET A 120 -6.23 -7.33 14.20
CA MET A 120 -7.49 -7.25 13.47
C MET A 120 -7.98 -8.65 13.17
N SER A 121 -9.27 -8.89 13.34
CA SER A 121 -9.90 -10.16 12.95
C SER A 121 -11.13 -9.91 12.10
N MET A 122 -11.52 -10.92 11.32
CA MET A 122 -12.76 -10.87 10.56
C MET A 122 -13.96 -10.84 11.51
N TYR A 123 -14.77 -9.79 11.40
CA TYR A 123 -16.12 -9.72 11.92
C TYR A 123 -17.09 -9.99 10.79
N ARG A 124 -18.00 -10.94 10.99
CA ARG A 124 -18.95 -11.40 9.98
C ARG A 124 -20.35 -11.39 10.56
N ASN A 125 -21.27 -10.71 9.89
CA ASN A 125 -22.66 -10.62 10.28
C ASN A 125 -23.53 -11.21 9.18
N GLU A 126 -23.96 -12.46 9.37
CA GLU A 126 -24.83 -13.19 8.44
C GLU A 126 -26.21 -12.54 8.30
N ARG A 127 -26.72 -11.95 9.38
CA ARG A 127 -28.06 -11.37 9.42
C ARG A 127 -28.17 -10.12 8.55
N LEU A 128 -27.16 -9.25 8.61
CA LEU A 128 -27.10 -8.02 7.82
C LEU A 128 -26.31 -8.19 6.52
N GLY A 129 -25.69 -9.35 6.32
CA GLY A 129 -25.08 -9.74 5.06
C GLY A 129 -23.79 -8.98 4.76
N PHE A 130 -22.88 -8.83 5.73
CA PHE A 130 -21.55 -8.28 5.48
C PHE A 130 -20.44 -8.92 6.33
N GLU A 131 -19.20 -8.65 5.94
CA GLU A 131 -18.01 -8.91 6.73
C GLU A 131 -16.97 -7.78 6.57
N MET A 132 -16.11 -7.61 7.57
CA MET A 132 -14.96 -6.71 7.52
C MET A 132 -13.90 -7.15 8.54
N LYS A 133 -12.68 -6.64 8.44
CA LYS A 133 -11.70 -6.74 9.52
C LYS A 133 -11.98 -5.64 10.55
N ILE A 134 -12.00 -6.00 11.83
CA ILE A 134 -12.07 -5.03 12.94
C ILE A 134 -10.93 -5.28 13.93
N PRO A 135 -10.41 -4.24 14.61
CA PRO A 135 -9.45 -4.44 15.70
C PRO A 135 -10.12 -5.23 16.83
N GLN A 136 -9.34 -6.05 17.54
CA GLN A 136 -9.78 -6.71 18.78
C GLN A 136 -9.54 -5.83 20.01
N GLU A 137 -8.49 -5.03 19.96
CA GLU A 137 -8.08 -4.13 21.03
C GLU A 137 -7.26 -2.97 20.44
N ILE A 138 -7.41 -1.78 21.01
CA ILE A 138 -6.57 -0.62 20.69
C ILE A 138 -6.00 -0.10 22.00
N ASP A 139 -4.67 -0.07 22.10
CA ASP A 139 -3.93 0.45 23.25
C ASP A 139 -4.39 -0.07 24.63
N GLY A 140 -4.75 -1.36 24.73
CA GLY A 140 -5.23 -1.95 25.99
C GLY A 140 -6.75 -1.90 26.18
N ILE A 141 -7.49 -1.25 25.27
CA ILE A 141 -8.94 -1.09 25.36
C ILE A 141 -9.62 -2.01 24.35
N LYS A 142 -10.48 -2.91 24.85
CA LYS A 142 -11.18 -3.89 24.03
C LYS A 142 -12.12 -3.19 23.04
N PHE A 143 -12.09 -3.64 21.80
CA PHE A 143 -13.04 -3.22 20.78
C PHE A 143 -14.31 -4.07 20.89
N LYS A 144 -15.47 -3.44 20.79
CA LYS A 144 -16.77 -4.10 20.90
C LYS A 144 -17.74 -3.62 19.84
N THR A 145 -18.69 -4.50 19.53
CA THR A 145 -19.81 -4.24 18.64
C THR A 145 -21.13 -4.37 19.39
N VAL A 146 -22.07 -3.46 19.13
CA VAL A 146 -23.46 -3.53 19.64
C VAL A 146 -24.42 -3.48 18.47
N GLU A 147 -25.26 -4.50 18.34
CA GLU A 147 -26.28 -4.55 17.30
C GLU A 147 -27.61 -4.04 17.84
N SER A 148 -28.28 -3.18 17.08
CA SER A 148 -29.65 -2.76 17.31
C SER A 148 -30.36 -2.67 15.96
N GLY A 149 -31.22 -3.66 15.69
CA GLY A 149 -31.87 -3.82 14.38
C GLY A 149 -30.87 -3.82 13.22
N ASN A 150 -30.96 -2.83 12.34
CA ASN A 150 -30.07 -2.68 11.18
C ASN A 150 -28.87 -1.77 11.42
N VAL A 151 -28.65 -1.39 12.68
CA VAL A 151 -27.52 -0.57 13.10
C VAL A 151 -26.54 -1.44 13.88
N ILE A 152 -25.26 -1.25 13.61
CA ILE A 152 -24.16 -1.83 14.38
C ILE A 152 -23.26 -0.69 14.80
N LEU A 153 -23.13 -0.50 16.11
CA LEU A 153 -22.14 0.40 16.68
C LEU A 153 -20.83 -0.36 16.87
N PHE A 154 -19.73 0.18 16.35
CA PHE A 154 -18.38 -0.24 16.64
C PHE A 154 -17.72 0.76 17.59
N GLY A 155 -16.96 0.30 18.59
CA GLY A 155 -16.28 1.22 19.48
C GLY A 155 -15.43 0.58 20.57
N LEU A 156 -14.76 1.43 21.35
CA LEU A 156 -13.85 1.02 22.42
C LEU A 156 -14.58 0.94 23.77
N ASP A 157 -14.58 -0.26 24.35
CA ASP A 157 -15.32 -0.59 25.55
C ASP A 157 -14.97 0.33 26.73
N GLY A 158 -15.99 0.75 27.47
CA GLY A 158 -15.82 1.58 28.67
C GLY A 158 -15.51 3.05 28.42
N THR A 159 -15.16 3.47 27.20
CA THR A 159 -14.88 4.89 26.88
C THR A 159 -16.14 5.76 26.99
N PRO A 160 -16.02 7.05 27.35
CA PRO A 160 -17.18 7.95 27.41
C PRO A 160 -17.96 8.04 26.10
N ALA A 161 -17.25 8.18 24.97
CA ALA A 161 -17.85 8.24 23.64
C ALA A 161 -18.65 6.97 23.31
N TYR A 162 -18.12 5.79 23.64
CA TYR A 162 -18.80 4.52 23.42
C TYR A 162 -20.06 4.38 24.29
N LYS A 163 -20.01 4.79 25.56
CA LYS A 163 -21.17 4.77 26.46
C LYS A 163 -22.28 5.71 25.97
N GLU A 164 -21.93 6.90 25.52
CA GLU A 164 -22.87 7.85 24.93
C GLU A 164 -23.51 7.29 23.66
N ALA A 165 -22.69 6.73 22.75
CA ALA A 165 -23.16 6.13 21.52
C ALA A 165 -24.15 4.97 21.77
N ILE A 166 -23.86 4.08 22.72
CA ILE A 166 -24.79 3.00 23.13
C ILE A 166 -26.14 3.59 23.59
N GLY A 167 -26.10 4.61 24.44
CA GLY A 167 -27.33 5.25 24.93
C GLY A 167 -28.21 5.80 23.81
N ARG A 168 -27.60 6.31 22.74
CA ARG A 168 -28.30 6.84 21.57
C ARG A 168 -28.87 5.75 20.66
N ILE A 169 -28.16 4.64 20.48
CA ILE A 169 -28.53 3.59 19.52
C ILE A 169 -29.35 2.45 20.12
N ASN A 170 -29.50 2.37 21.45
CA ASN A 170 -30.30 1.32 22.08
C ASN A 170 -31.77 1.37 21.63
N GLY A 171 -32.28 0.23 21.16
CA GLY A 171 -33.65 0.11 20.67
C GLY A 171 -33.91 0.79 19.33
N VAL A 172 -32.86 1.22 18.62
CA VAL A 172 -32.96 1.74 17.26
C VAL A 172 -33.04 0.58 16.29
N GLU A 173 -34.11 0.48 15.51
CA GLU A 173 -34.16 -0.51 14.44
C GLU A 173 -33.64 0.06 13.12
N ASN A 174 -33.99 1.33 12.82
CA ASN A 174 -33.71 2.04 11.56
C ASN A 174 -33.85 3.58 11.70
N ASP A 175 -33.69 4.11 12.91
CA ASP A 175 -33.90 5.53 13.20
C ASP A 175 -32.67 6.34 12.78
N PHE A 176 -32.75 6.93 11.60
CA PHE A 176 -31.67 7.72 10.99
C PHE A 176 -31.24 8.91 11.84
N GLU A 177 -32.18 9.56 12.52
CA GLU A 177 -31.90 10.72 13.37
C GLU A 177 -31.07 10.31 14.59
N LYS A 178 -31.36 9.15 15.19
CA LYS A 178 -30.61 8.68 16.36
C LYS A 178 -29.17 8.31 16.05
N VAL A 179 -28.89 7.82 14.84
CA VAL A 179 -27.52 7.46 14.40
C VAL A 179 -26.75 8.63 13.77
N LYS A 180 -27.40 9.74 13.45
CA LYS A 180 -26.76 10.91 12.83
C LYS A 180 -25.65 11.48 13.71
N GLY A 181 -24.45 11.58 13.18
CA GLY A 181 -23.28 12.08 13.91
C GLY A 181 -22.77 11.13 15.01
N VAL A 182 -23.29 9.91 15.11
CA VAL A 182 -22.67 8.86 15.93
C VAL A 182 -21.60 8.20 15.06
N SER A 183 -20.33 8.53 15.34
CA SER A 183 -19.23 7.93 14.59
C SER A 183 -19.27 6.40 14.72
N TRP A 184 -19.01 5.70 13.62
CA TRP A 184 -19.00 4.23 13.57
C TRP A 184 -20.30 3.54 13.99
N ALA A 185 -21.44 4.25 13.97
CA ALA A 185 -22.75 3.62 13.88
C ALA A 185 -23.04 3.26 12.42
N MET A 186 -22.72 2.03 12.04
CA MET A 186 -22.98 1.51 10.71
C MET A 186 -24.45 1.16 10.57
N LEU A 187 -25.09 1.68 9.53
CA LEU A 187 -26.45 1.34 9.16
C LEU A 187 -26.44 0.57 7.84
N ILE A 188 -27.11 -0.58 7.82
CA ILE A 188 -27.20 -1.45 6.64
C ILE A 188 -28.65 -1.62 6.24
N LYS A 189 -28.98 -1.37 4.98
CA LYS A 189 -30.34 -1.50 4.46
C LYS A 189 -30.36 -2.29 3.17
N LYS A 190 -31.47 -3.01 2.96
CA LYS A 190 -31.79 -3.56 1.65
C LYS A 190 -32.28 -2.46 0.72
N VAL A 191 -31.65 -2.38 -0.44
CA VAL A 191 -31.89 -1.38 -1.49
C VAL A 191 -31.64 -2.06 -2.84
N SER A 192 -32.67 -2.11 -3.68
CA SER A 192 -32.67 -2.95 -4.89
C SER A 192 -32.32 -2.17 -6.17
N ASN A 193 -32.38 -0.84 -6.12
CA ASN A 193 -32.20 0.02 -7.28
C ASN A 193 -31.84 1.45 -6.85
N ASP A 194 -31.53 2.29 -7.84
CA ASP A 194 -31.12 3.68 -7.64
C ASP A 194 -32.21 4.55 -7.01
N SER A 195 -33.49 4.27 -7.29
CA SER A 195 -34.61 5.01 -6.68
C SER A 195 -34.71 4.74 -5.18
N GLU A 196 -34.58 3.48 -4.77
CA GLU A 196 -34.52 3.10 -3.36
C GLU A 196 -33.25 3.64 -2.68
N LEU A 197 -32.13 3.72 -3.40
CA LEU A 197 -30.89 4.29 -2.89
C LEU A 197 -31.01 5.80 -2.66
N ASP A 198 -31.67 6.51 -3.57
CA ASP A 198 -31.97 7.93 -3.42
C ASP A 198 -32.88 8.20 -2.21
N VAL A 199 -33.93 7.37 -2.02
CA VAL A 199 -34.78 7.43 -0.82
C VAL A 199 -33.97 7.17 0.45
N PHE A 200 -33.04 6.21 0.43
CA PHE A 200 -32.13 5.96 1.54
C PHE A 200 -31.29 7.20 1.87
N ILE A 201 -30.69 7.85 0.87
CA ILE A 201 -29.87 9.06 1.04
C ILE A 201 -30.68 10.19 1.66
N LYS A 202 -31.89 10.44 1.13
CA LYS A 202 -32.80 11.48 1.64
C LYS A 202 -33.18 11.24 3.10
N ASN A 203 -33.50 10.00 3.46
CA ASN A 203 -33.84 9.66 4.84
C ASN A 203 -32.63 9.74 5.78
N ARG A 204 -31.42 9.39 5.30
CA ARG A 204 -30.20 9.36 6.13
C ARG A 204 -29.59 10.74 6.35
N TYR A 205 -29.62 11.58 5.33
CA TYR A 205 -28.85 12.82 5.27
C TYR A 205 -29.73 14.08 5.12
N GLY A 206 -31.03 13.91 4.87
CA GLY A 206 -32.01 14.97 4.75
C GLY A 206 -32.57 15.08 3.33
N ASN A 207 -33.78 15.63 3.22
CA ASN A 207 -34.49 15.75 1.94
C ASN A 207 -33.78 16.62 0.90
N GLY A 208 -32.82 17.44 1.32
CA GLY A 208 -31.96 18.23 0.43
C GLY A 208 -30.86 17.42 -0.27
N CYS A 209 -30.60 16.19 0.16
CA CYS A 209 -29.58 15.31 -0.37
C CYS A 209 -30.17 14.31 -1.36
N GLU A 210 -29.53 14.12 -2.51
CA GLU A 210 -29.96 13.15 -3.52
C GLU A 210 -28.77 12.31 -4.04
N LEU A 211 -29.09 11.20 -4.69
CA LEU A 211 -28.10 10.30 -5.29
C LEU A 211 -27.30 11.04 -6.36
N GLY A 212 -25.99 11.18 -6.13
CA GLY A 212 -25.03 11.73 -7.08
C GLY A 212 -24.32 10.65 -7.90
N GLY A 213 -23.01 10.80 -8.05
CA GLY A 213 -22.17 9.86 -8.80
C GLY A 213 -21.98 8.53 -8.09
N LYS A 214 -21.81 7.46 -8.88
CA LYS A 214 -21.42 6.13 -8.40
C LYS A 214 -20.07 5.76 -8.99
N GLU A 215 -19.10 5.48 -8.15
CA GLU A 215 -17.75 5.09 -8.55
C GLU A 215 -17.52 3.63 -8.17
N LEU A 216 -17.20 2.77 -9.13
CA LEU A 216 -16.97 1.36 -8.86
C LEU A 216 -15.55 1.19 -8.29
N ASP A 217 -15.44 0.64 -7.10
CA ASP A 217 -14.18 0.15 -6.56
C ASP A 217 -13.89 -1.25 -7.16
N PRO A 218 -12.88 -1.40 -8.03
CA PRO A 218 -12.59 -2.66 -8.70
C PRO A 218 -12.07 -3.75 -7.73
N VAL A 219 -11.58 -3.36 -6.55
CA VAL A 219 -11.02 -4.30 -5.56
C VAL A 219 -12.13 -4.92 -4.73
N SER A 220 -13.12 -4.12 -4.30
CA SER A 220 -14.24 -4.63 -3.51
C SER A 220 -15.45 -5.03 -4.35
N GLY A 221 -15.56 -4.54 -5.59
CA GLY A 221 -16.74 -4.69 -6.43
C GLY A 221 -17.94 -3.86 -5.94
N LEU A 222 -17.71 -2.91 -5.03
CA LEU A 222 -18.74 -2.05 -4.45
C LEU A 222 -18.74 -0.68 -5.12
N PHE A 223 -19.91 -0.06 -5.19
CA PHE A 223 -20.01 1.34 -5.59
C PHE A 223 -19.80 2.26 -4.38
N ASP A 224 -18.85 3.17 -4.51
CA ASP A 224 -18.74 4.39 -3.72
C ASP A 224 -19.78 5.41 -4.19
N ILE A 225 -20.64 5.83 -3.28
CA ILE A 225 -21.75 6.73 -3.58
C ILE A 225 -21.40 8.14 -3.17
N ARG A 226 -21.46 9.06 -4.14
CA ARG A 226 -21.39 10.50 -3.90
C ARG A 226 -22.80 11.04 -3.72
N ILE A 227 -22.96 11.91 -2.72
CA ILE A 227 -24.21 12.63 -2.47
C ILE A 227 -24.12 13.99 -3.13
N LYS A 228 -25.18 14.44 -3.81
CA LYS A 228 -25.26 15.79 -4.37
C LYS A 228 -26.36 16.60 -3.66
N PRO A 229 -26.17 17.91 -3.46
CA PRO A 229 -27.23 18.80 -2.99
C PRO A 229 -28.27 19.03 -4.09
N ILE A 230 -29.55 19.10 -3.71
CA ILE A 230 -30.63 19.53 -4.61
C ILE A 230 -30.47 21.01 -4.97
N ASP A 231 -30.11 21.84 -3.99
CA ASP A 231 -29.74 23.24 -4.20
C ASP A 231 -28.28 23.46 -3.78
N PRO A 232 -27.33 23.51 -4.74
CA PRO A 232 -25.92 23.74 -4.44
C PRO A 232 -25.63 25.16 -3.92
N GLY A 233 -26.59 26.09 -3.99
CA GLY A 233 -26.47 27.46 -3.49
C GLY A 233 -27.07 27.67 -2.10
N ALA A 234 -27.76 26.68 -1.53
CA ALA A 234 -28.39 26.79 -0.22
C ALA A 234 -27.34 26.90 0.90
N GLU A 235 -27.54 27.84 1.81
CA GLU A 235 -26.63 28.02 2.95
C GLU A 235 -26.73 26.84 3.92
N PRO A 236 -25.64 26.48 4.63
CA PRO A 236 -25.67 25.46 5.67
C PRO A 236 -26.78 25.73 6.70
N GLY A 237 -27.73 24.79 6.83
CA GLY A 237 -28.83 24.91 7.79
C GLY A 237 -30.14 25.45 7.21
N GLU A 238 -30.16 25.85 5.94
CA GLU A 238 -31.42 26.13 5.24
C GLU A 238 -32.21 24.85 4.95
N PHE A 239 -33.54 24.96 4.94
CA PHE A 239 -34.41 23.85 4.59
C PHE A 239 -34.18 23.41 3.14
N GLY A 240 -33.73 22.16 2.94
CA GLY A 240 -33.34 21.65 1.64
C GLY A 240 -31.85 21.75 1.32
N SER A 241 -31.03 22.31 2.22
CA SER A 241 -29.56 22.22 2.10
C SER A 241 -29.08 20.78 2.36
N CYS A 242 -28.20 20.26 1.49
CA CYS A 242 -27.45 19.03 1.76
C CYS A 242 -26.07 19.37 2.32
N PHE A 243 -26.05 19.85 3.56
CA PHE A 243 -24.79 20.23 4.21
C PHE A 243 -24.17 19.03 4.93
N LEU A 244 -23.14 18.45 4.31
CA LEU A 244 -22.35 17.34 4.84
C LEU A 244 -20.91 17.81 5.02
N ASN A 245 -20.49 18.05 6.28
CA ASN A 245 -19.15 18.55 6.60
C ASN A 245 -18.30 17.51 7.37
N TRP A 246 -18.53 16.23 7.10
CA TRP A 246 -17.77 15.11 7.64
C TRP A 246 -17.51 14.05 6.56
N ALA A 247 -16.53 13.19 6.79
CA ALA A 247 -16.23 12.08 5.90
C ALA A 247 -17.29 10.98 6.02
N LEU A 248 -17.62 10.37 4.88
CA LEU A 248 -18.66 9.35 4.78
C LEU A 248 -18.10 8.06 4.19
N PHE A 249 -18.51 6.95 4.79
CA PHE A 249 -18.49 5.66 4.14
C PHE A 249 -19.90 5.38 3.65
N LEU A 250 -20.11 5.34 2.33
CA LEU A 250 -21.39 5.01 1.73
C LEU A 250 -21.18 4.06 0.56
N LYS A 251 -21.35 2.76 0.83
CA LYS A 251 -21.10 1.68 -0.11
C LYS A 251 -22.41 1.04 -0.54
N TYR A 252 -22.56 0.79 -1.83
CA TYR A 252 -23.75 0.15 -2.41
C TYR A 252 -23.35 -1.03 -3.29
N SER A 253 -24.15 -2.11 -3.23
CA SER A 253 -24.05 -3.23 -4.15
C SER A 253 -25.43 -3.55 -4.73
N PRO A 254 -25.64 -3.33 -6.04
CA PRO A 254 -26.87 -3.77 -6.70
C PRO A 254 -26.97 -5.30 -6.75
N GLU A 255 -25.84 -6.01 -6.84
CA GLU A 255 -25.82 -7.48 -6.84
C GLU A 255 -26.33 -8.06 -5.51
N LYS A 256 -26.00 -7.41 -4.38
CA LYS A 256 -26.41 -7.86 -3.04
C LYS A 256 -27.70 -7.21 -2.55
N ASN A 257 -28.26 -6.29 -3.33
CA ASN A 257 -29.38 -5.43 -2.95
C ASN A 257 -29.16 -4.75 -1.59
N SER A 258 -27.96 -4.22 -1.34
CA SER A 258 -27.59 -3.69 -0.02
C SER A 258 -26.83 -2.37 -0.12
N VAL A 259 -27.10 -1.46 0.82
CA VAL A 259 -26.33 -0.25 1.08
C VAL A 259 -25.85 -0.25 2.53
N ALA A 260 -24.64 0.25 2.76
CA ALA A 260 -24.04 0.43 4.08
C ALA A 260 -23.55 1.87 4.21
N SER A 261 -23.89 2.52 5.34
CA SER A 261 -23.48 3.89 5.64
C SER A 261 -22.84 4.02 7.02
N VAL A 262 -21.74 4.76 7.12
CA VAL A 262 -21.12 5.20 8.39
C VAL A 262 -20.75 6.68 8.28
N ASP A 263 -21.04 7.45 9.33
CA ASP A 263 -20.45 8.77 9.52
C ASP A 263 -19.05 8.55 10.10
N LEU A 264 -17.99 8.83 9.32
CA LEU A 264 -16.60 8.69 9.79
C LEU A 264 -16.14 9.91 10.60
N GLY A 265 -16.87 11.01 10.54
CA GLY A 265 -16.55 12.25 11.25
C GLY A 265 -15.48 13.10 10.54
N GLN A 266 -14.89 14.05 11.28
CA GLN A 266 -13.84 14.94 10.76
C GLN A 266 -12.41 14.46 11.11
N ALA A 267 -12.30 13.43 11.93
CA ALA A 267 -11.05 12.84 12.38
C ALA A 267 -11.18 11.33 12.45
N VAL A 268 -10.05 10.63 12.35
CA VAL A 268 -9.97 9.17 12.55
C VAL A 268 -10.52 8.85 13.94
N SER A 269 -11.49 7.93 13.99
CA SER A 269 -12.13 7.54 15.24
C SER A 269 -11.32 6.49 15.99
N PHE A 270 -10.66 5.60 15.25
CA PHE A 270 -9.85 4.51 15.80
C PHE A 270 -8.41 4.60 15.27
N SER A 271 -7.52 5.13 16.09
CA SER A 271 -6.07 5.19 15.85
C SER A 271 -5.31 4.68 17.07
N SER A 272 -4.06 4.24 16.90
CA SER A 272 -3.20 3.93 18.04
C SER A 272 -2.45 5.18 18.51
N ALA A 273 -2.47 5.44 19.82
CA ALA A 273 -1.62 6.44 20.47
C ALA A 273 -0.15 6.00 20.53
N LYS A 274 0.12 4.68 20.43
CA LYS A 274 1.48 4.11 20.43
C LYS A 274 2.12 4.13 19.05
N ASP A 275 1.31 4.08 17.99
CA ASP A 275 1.77 4.09 16.61
C ASP A 275 0.86 4.99 15.76
N SER A 276 1.33 6.20 15.47
CA SER A 276 0.60 7.19 14.68
C SER A 276 0.44 6.83 13.20
N THR A 277 1.05 5.73 12.74
CA THR A 277 0.87 5.23 11.37
C THR A 277 -0.34 4.30 11.24
N VAL A 278 -0.94 3.90 12.37
CA VAL A 278 -2.07 2.97 12.41
C VAL A 278 -3.40 3.72 12.38
N ASP A 279 -4.11 3.56 11.27
CA ASP A 279 -5.47 4.04 11.04
C ASP A 279 -6.40 2.82 10.86
N TYR A 280 -7.12 2.47 11.93
CA TYR A 280 -8.04 1.33 11.88
C TYR A 280 -9.31 1.64 11.09
N ASP A 281 -9.73 2.92 11.02
CA ASP A 281 -10.90 3.33 10.26
C ASP A 281 -10.74 2.97 8.78
N SER A 282 -9.59 3.35 8.22
CA SER A 282 -9.23 3.02 6.84
C SER A 282 -9.19 1.52 6.58
N GLU A 283 -8.64 0.73 7.49
CA GLU A 283 -8.54 -0.73 7.32
C GLU A 283 -9.91 -1.42 7.43
N MET A 284 -10.78 -0.95 8.33
CA MET A 284 -12.17 -1.40 8.42
C MET A 284 -12.95 -1.08 7.12
N VAL A 285 -12.81 0.14 6.60
CA VAL A 285 -13.45 0.55 5.33
C VAL A 285 -12.95 -0.28 4.14
N LYS A 286 -11.63 -0.46 3.99
CA LYS A 286 -11.04 -1.20 2.87
C LYS A 286 -11.39 -2.68 2.89
N SER A 287 -11.52 -3.27 4.07
CA SER A 287 -11.81 -4.68 4.24
C SER A 287 -13.29 -5.03 4.17
N PHE A 288 -14.19 -4.03 4.18
CA PHE A 288 -15.63 -4.25 4.13
C PHE A 288 -16.07 -4.94 2.83
N ARG A 289 -16.89 -5.98 2.95
CA ARG A 289 -17.54 -6.68 1.84
C ARG A 289 -18.98 -7.04 2.23
N PHE A 290 -19.91 -6.93 1.28
CA PHE A 290 -21.20 -7.60 1.43
C PHE A 290 -21.04 -9.10 1.15
N ILE A 291 -21.69 -9.93 1.98
CA ILE A 291 -21.76 -11.38 1.78
C ILE A 291 -23.12 -11.75 1.16
N LYS A 292 -23.17 -12.97 0.60
CA LYS A 292 -24.35 -13.49 -0.12
C LYS A 292 -25.58 -13.59 0.77
#